data_AF-A0A3D0YRP7-F1
#
_entry.id   AF-A0A3D0YRP7-F1
#
_cell.length_a   1.000
_cell.length_b   1.000
_cell.length_c   1.000
_cell.angle_alpha   90.00
_cell.angle_beta   90.00
_cell.angle_gamma   90.00
#
_symmetry.space_group_name_H-M   'P 1'
#
loop_
_entity.id
_entity.type
_entity.pdbx_description
1 polymer ?
#
loop_
_entity_poly.entity_id
_entity_poly.type
_entity_poly.pdbx_seq_one_letter_code
_entity_poly.pdbx_strand_id
1 'polypeptide(L)'
;MTGTSVCGGLFGYGYNAITWYSSSNSTVSCSGGSVGGLIGASGNADYTYDSFATGAVTGSSSVGGLAGAYWIGSIAGSYWDVYRTGQASCSSNGNTGCTGKNSGNSEPNYWFNSSTNPPFNAWNFNGLWKTNGASYPTLNLPIVTETTAVVVTTDTTP
;
A
#
# COMPACT_ATOMS: atom_id res chain seq x y z
N MET A 1 -5.08 3.53 10.94
CA MET A 1 -5.44 4.91 10.56
C MET A 1 -6.89 5.17 10.94
N THR A 2 -7.17 6.33 11.55
CA THR A 2 -8.53 6.79 11.87
C THR A 2 -8.71 8.25 11.50
N GLY A 3 -9.87 8.63 10.99
CA GLY A 3 -10.18 9.98 10.51
C GLY A 3 -11.68 10.17 10.28
N THR A 4 -12.09 11.43 10.07
CA THR A 4 -13.52 11.82 10.04
C THR A 4 -14.10 11.98 8.62
N SER A 5 -13.26 12.08 7.58
CA SER A 5 -13.73 12.39 6.23
C SER A 5 -13.06 11.61 5.09
N VAL A 6 -11.73 11.47 5.07
CA VAL A 6 -11.03 10.76 3.97
C VAL A 6 -9.80 10.04 4.51
N CYS A 7 -9.69 8.74 4.22
CA CYS A 7 -8.66 7.89 4.81
C CYS A 7 -8.15 6.82 3.84
N GLY A 8 -6.83 6.72 3.72
CA GLY A 8 -6.17 5.68 2.93
C GLY A 8 -4.87 5.25 3.59
N GLY A 9 -4.57 3.96 3.59
CA GLY A 9 -3.42 3.41 4.31
C GLY A 9 -2.05 3.92 3.84
N LEU A 10 -1.95 4.54 2.67
CA LEU A 10 -0.79 5.31 2.19
C LEU A 10 -1.04 6.81 2.28
N PHE A 11 -2.15 7.30 1.72
CA PHE A 11 -2.59 8.69 1.89
C PHE A 11 -4.12 8.82 1.85
N GLY A 12 -4.64 9.83 2.53
CA GLY A 12 -6.07 10.16 2.55
C GLY A 12 -6.55 10.70 1.22
N TYR A 13 -6.10 11.88 0.82
CA TYR A 13 -6.57 12.57 -0.38
C TYR A 13 -5.40 12.91 -1.32
N GLY A 14 -5.49 12.51 -2.58
CA GLY A 14 -4.52 12.81 -3.63
C GLY A 14 -5.01 13.91 -4.58
N TYR A 15 -4.08 14.70 -5.10
CA TYR A 15 -4.35 15.67 -6.17
C TYR A 15 -3.18 15.67 -7.15
N ASN A 16 -3.39 15.09 -8.35
CA ASN A 16 -2.36 14.70 -9.30
C ASN A 16 -1.32 13.75 -8.69
N ALA A 17 -1.76 12.85 -7.82
CA ALA A 17 -0.91 11.89 -7.14
C ALA A 17 -0.57 10.71 -8.04
N ILE A 18 0.69 10.28 -8.01
CA ILE A 18 1.16 9.08 -8.72
C ILE A 18 1.61 8.06 -7.67
N THR A 19 1.03 6.88 -7.73
CA THR A 19 1.29 5.77 -6.80
C THR A 19 1.76 4.56 -7.59
N TRP A 20 3.04 4.24 -7.49
CA TRP A 20 3.66 3.10 -8.18
C TRP A 20 4.30 2.17 -7.17
N TYR A 21 4.19 0.86 -7.43
CA TYR A 21 4.88 -0.19 -6.66
C TYR A 21 4.74 -0.01 -5.14
N SER A 22 3.52 0.33 -4.71
CA SER A 22 3.23 0.74 -3.35
C SER A 22 2.29 -0.24 -2.67
N SER A 23 2.36 -0.30 -1.35
CA SER A 23 1.51 -1.20 -0.58
C SER A 23 1.12 -0.64 0.77
N SER A 24 -0.06 -1.03 1.27
CA SER A 24 -0.42 -0.84 2.67
C SER A 24 -1.11 -2.06 3.26
N ASN A 25 -0.66 -2.46 4.44
CA ASN A 25 -1.28 -3.50 5.27
C ASN A 25 -1.97 -2.91 6.52
N SER A 26 -2.15 -1.59 6.56
CA SER A 26 -2.69 -0.88 7.72
C SER A 26 -4.20 -1.07 7.84
N THR A 27 -4.70 -1.26 9.06
CA THR A 27 -6.14 -1.15 9.32
C THR A 27 -6.58 0.31 9.16
N VAL A 28 -7.56 0.56 8.28
CA VAL A 28 -8.11 1.88 7.96
C VAL A 28 -9.57 1.92 8.39
N SER A 29 -9.93 2.84 9.29
CA SER A 29 -11.31 2.97 9.80
C SER A 29 -11.72 4.42 9.91
N CYS A 30 -12.73 4.84 9.16
CA CYS A 30 -13.19 6.24 9.16
C CYS A 30 -14.70 6.37 9.18
N SER A 31 -15.20 7.34 9.95
CA SER A 31 -16.63 7.50 10.25
C SER A 31 -17.41 8.22 9.15
N GLY A 32 -16.72 8.91 8.22
CA GLY A 32 -17.33 9.63 7.12
C GLY A 32 -16.48 9.61 5.84
N GLY A 33 -17.15 9.88 4.72
CA GLY A 33 -16.59 10.12 3.39
C GLY A 33 -15.97 8.90 2.69
N SER A 34 -14.71 9.01 2.26
CA SER A 34 -14.07 8.04 1.36
C SER A 34 -12.94 7.27 2.03
N VAL A 35 -13.00 5.94 1.97
CA VAL A 35 -12.09 5.04 2.68
C VAL A 35 -11.55 3.99 1.73
N GLY A 36 -10.23 3.92 1.60
CA GLY A 36 -9.55 2.86 0.85
C GLY A 36 -8.44 2.22 1.64
N GLY A 37 -8.09 0.97 1.32
CA GLY A 37 -6.96 0.31 1.98
C GLY A 37 -5.61 0.97 1.68
N LEU A 38 -5.44 1.54 0.49
CA LEU A 38 -4.26 2.29 0.07
C LEU A 38 -4.55 3.80 -0.05
N ILE A 39 -5.61 4.18 -0.76
CA ILE A 39 -5.92 5.58 -1.10
C ILE A 39 -7.34 5.92 -0.65
N GLY A 40 -7.53 7.00 0.10
CA GLY A 40 -8.88 7.40 0.54
C GLY A 40 -9.73 7.97 -0.60
N ALA A 41 -9.26 9.03 -1.24
CA ALA A 41 -9.91 9.62 -2.40
C ALA A 41 -8.90 10.27 -3.37
N SER A 42 -9.26 10.32 -4.65
CA SER A 42 -8.57 11.11 -5.67
C SER A 42 -9.33 12.37 -6.05
N GLY A 43 -8.57 13.46 -6.22
CA GLY A 43 -9.09 14.78 -6.56
C GLY A 43 -9.00 15.15 -8.04
N ASN A 44 -7.87 14.87 -8.71
CA ASN A 44 -7.72 15.11 -10.15
C ASN A 44 -6.53 14.33 -10.73
N ALA A 45 -6.74 13.63 -11.85
CA ALA A 45 -5.70 12.92 -12.61
C ALA A 45 -4.72 12.09 -11.76
N ASP A 46 -5.23 11.39 -10.75
CA ASP A 46 -4.38 10.52 -9.93
C ASP A 46 -4.11 9.24 -10.71
N TYR A 47 -2.98 8.58 -10.47
CA TYR A 47 -2.66 7.34 -11.15
C TYR A 47 -2.12 6.31 -10.16
N THR A 48 -2.65 5.10 -10.19
CA THR A 48 -2.23 4.02 -9.29
C THR A 48 -1.89 2.78 -10.09
N TYR A 49 -0.63 2.36 -10.02
CA TYR A 49 -0.13 1.20 -10.76
C TYR A 49 0.62 0.23 -9.86
N ASP A 50 0.44 -1.06 -10.16
CA ASP A 50 1.21 -2.16 -9.58
C ASP A 50 1.28 -2.10 -8.05
N SER A 51 0.17 -1.73 -7.43
CA SER A 51 0.08 -1.45 -6.00
C SER A 51 -0.97 -2.34 -5.35
N PHE A 52 -0.88 -2.54 -4.03
CA PHE A 52 -1.84 -3.38 -3.33
C PHE A 52 -2.21 -2.97 -1.91
N ALA A 53 -3.37 -3.45 -1.45
CA ALA A 53 -3.83 -3.25 -0.07
C ALA A 53 -4.30 -4.56 0.56
N THR A 54 -3.94 -4.78 1.82
CA THR A 54 -4.33 -5.98 2.57
C THR A 54 -4.89 -5.71 3.96
N GLY A 55 -4.80 -4.48 4.45
CA GLY A 55 -5.31 -4.12 5.77
C GLY A 55 -6.83 -4.02 5.79
N ALA A 56 -7.44 -4.29 6.95
CA ALA A 56 -8.90 -4.18 7.12
C ALA A 56 -9.39 -2.76 6.84
N VAL A 57 -10.49 -2.63 6.10
CA VAL A 57 -11.08 -1.34 5.73
C VAL A 57 -12.49 -1.24 6.28
N THR A 58 -12.76 -0.20 7.07
CA THR A 58 -14.08 0.09 7.64
C THR A 58 -14.47 1.53 7.31
N GLY A 59 -15.65 1.70 6.71
CA GLY A 59 -16.20 3.02 6.37
C GLY A 59 -17.70 2.97 6.13
N SER A 60 -18.32 4.14 6.01
CA SER A 60 -19.79 4.29 5.96
C SER A 60 -20.35 4.77 4.61
N SER A 61 -19.51 5.22 3.67
CA SER A 61 -19.96 5.78 2.39
C SER A 61 -19.16 5.22 1.19
N SER A 62 -18.09 5.89 0.74
CA SER A 62 -17.33 5.45 -0.43
C SER A 62 -16.16 4.56 -0.02
N VAL A 63 -16.42 3.27 0.11
CA VAL A 63 -15.46 2.29 0.63
C VAL A 63 -14.98 1.34 -0.47
N GLY A 64 -13.66 1.12 -0.55
CA GLY A 64 -13.09 0.08 -1.39
C GLY A 64 -11.84 -0.55 -0.78
N GLY A 65 -11.50 -1.75 -1.24
CA GLY A 65 -10.38 -2.52 -0.70
C GLY A 65 -9.03 -1.88 -1.00
N LEU A 66 -8.88 -1.25 -2.17
CA LEU A 66 -7.66 -0.52 -2.56
C LEU A 66 -7.86 1.00 -2.44
N ALA A 67 -8.93 1.53 -3.03
CA ALA A 67 -9.20 2.96 -3.09
C ALA A 67 -10.63 3.26 -2.60
N GLY A 68 -10.89 4.41 -1.99
CA GLY A 68 -12.25 4.82 -1.67
C GLY A 68 -12.96 5.43 -2.89
N ALA A 69 -12.93 6.76 -3.00
CA ALA A 69 -13.51 7.49 -4.13
C ALA A 69 -12.46 7.81 -5.20
N TYR A 70 -12.79 7.57 -6.47
CA TYR A 70 -11.82 7.75 -7.54
C TYR A 70 -12.45 8.34 -8.81
N TRP A 71 -12.24 9.63 -9.07
CA TRP A 71 -13.01 10.38 -10.08
C TRP A 71 -12.29 10.51 -11.42
N ILE A 72 -11.11 11.11 -11.41
CA ILE A 72 -10.31 11.39 -12.61
C ILE A 72 -8.94 10.72 -12.42
N GLY A 73 -8.55 9.87 -13.38
CA GLY A 73 -7.32 9.08 -13.30
C GLY A 73 -7.49 7.65 -13.81
N SER A 74 -6.46 6.82 -13.65
CA SER A 74 -6.58 5.36 -13.78
C SER A 74 -5.90 4.56 -12.67
N ILE A 75 -6.60 3.51 -12.22
CA ILE A 75 -5.99 2.38 -11.53
C ILE A 75 -5.66 1.33 -12.60
N ALA A 76 -4.46 0.74 -12.55
CA ALA A 76 -4.11 -0.40 -13.41
C ALA A 76 -3.12 -1.33 -12.69
N GLY A 77 -3.13 -2.62 -13.04
CA GLY A 77 -2.20 -3.59 -12.46
C GLY A 77 -2.24 -3.65 -10.93
N SER A 78 -3.31 -3.18 -10.28
CA SER A 78 -3.36 -3.04 -8.82
C SER A 78 -4.29 -4.07 -8.20
N TYR A 79 -4.09 -4.39 -6.93
CA TYR A 79 -4.73 -5.55 -6.32
C TYR A 79 -5.17 -5.26 -4.89
N TRP A 80 -6.12 -6.03 -4.36
CA TRP A 80 -6.45 -5.97 -2.94
C TRP A 80 -6.80 -7.35 -2.41
N ASP A 81 -6.63 -7.54 -1.10
CA ASP A 81 -7.06 -8.75 -0.41
C ASP A 81 -8.54 -8.63 -0.05
N VAL A 82 -9.41 -9.32 -0.78
CA VAL A 82 -10.86 -9.26 -0.61
C VAL A 82 -11.25 -9.68 0.81
N TYR A 83 -10.65 -10.75 1.33
CA TYR A 83 -10.98 -11.27 2.65
C TYR A 83 -10.45 -10.40 3.78
N ARG A 84 -9.17 -9.99 3.73
CA ARG A 84 -8.55 -9.20 4.81
C ARG A 84 -9.03 -7.76 4.83
N THR A 85 -9.25 -7.14 3.68
CA THR A 85 -9.84 -5.79 3.62
C THR A 85 -11.31 -5.80 4.04
N GLY A 86 -12.00 -6.93 3.83
CA GLY A 86 -13.45 -7.04 4.00
C GLY A 86 -14.25 -6.38 2.88
N GLN A 87 -13.61 -6.00 1.77
CA GLN A 87 -14.22 -5.24 0.68
C GLN A 87 -14.37 -6.09 -0.58
N ALA A 88 -15.60 -6.19 -1.08
CA ALA A 88 -15.92 -6.91 -2.31
C ALA A 88 -15.45 -6.17 -3.58
N SER A 89 -15.31 -4.85 -3.48
CA SER A 89 -14.88 -3.99 -4.58
C SER A 89 -13.54 -3.33 -4.29
N CYS A 90 -12.75 -3.12 -5.32
CA CYS A 90 -11.50 -2.38 -5.30
C CYS A 90 -11.70 -0.91 -4.90
N SER A 91 -12.75 -0.30 -5.44
CA SER A 91 -13.15 1.09 -5.23
C SER A 91 -14.66 1.25 -5.20
N SER A 92 -15.13 2.44 -4.80
CA SER A 92 -16.55 2.81 -4.90
C SER A 92 -17.10 2.73 -6.34
N ASN A 93 -16.24 2.80 -7.35
CA ASN A 93 -16.60 2.68 -8.77
C ASN A 93 -16.46 1.25 -9.32
N GLY A 94 -16.25 0.26 -8.46
CA GLY A 94 -16.05 -1.13 -8.84
C GLY A 94 -14.58 -1.49 -9.04
N ASN A 95 -14.32 -2.42 -9.97
CA ASN A 95 -13.07 -3.18 -10.08
C ASN A 95 -12.26 -2.87 -11.35
N THR A 96 -12.51 -1.74 -12.01
CA THR A 96 -11.81 -1.40 -13.25
C THR A 96 -10.31 -1.20 -12.99
N GLY A 97 -9.47 -1.98 -13.67
CA GLY A 97 -8.01 -1.88 -13.59
C GLY A 97 -7.38 -2.46 -12.31
N CYS A 98 -8.17 -3.10 -11.47
CA CYS A 98 -7.67 -3.80 -10.30
C CYS A 98 -8.30 -5.18 -10.12
N THR A 99 -7.58 -6.07 -9.44
CA THR A 99 -7.98 -7.47 -9.27
C THR A 99 -7.99 -7.88 -7.80
N GLY A 100 -9.12 -8.44 -7.35
CA GLY A 100 -9.28 -8.94 -6.00
C GLY A 100 -8.60 -10.30 -5.84
N LYS A 101 -7.91 -10.49 -4.73
CA LYS A 101 -7.23 -11.75 -4.36
C LYS A 101 -7.64 -12.22 -2.99
N ASN A 102 -7.42 -13.52 -2.72
CA ASN A 102 -7.74 -14.13 -1.45
C ASN A 102 -9.23 -13.98 -1.06
N SER A 103 -10.15 -14.12 -2.01
CA SER A 103 -11.59 -14.07 -1.73
C SER A 103 -12.02 -15.28 -0.89
N GLY A 104 -12.78 -15.04 0.19
CA GLY A 104 -13.17 -16.12 1.11
C GLY A 104 -11.97 -16.81 1.79
N ASN A 105 -10.84 -16.11 1.92
CA ASN A 105 -9.59 -16.65 2.45
C ASN A 105 -9.02 -17.85 1.66
N SER A 106 -9.27 -17.91 0.35
CA SER A 106 -8.82 -19.02 -0.52
C SER A 106 -7.31 -19.05 -0.78
N GLU A 107 -6.62 -17.92 -0.62
CA GLU A 107 -5.19 -17.74 -0.93
C GLU A 107 -4.49 -16.94 0.20
N PRO A 108 -4.49 -17.42 1.47
CA PRO A 108 -4.09 -16.62 2.63
C PRO A 108 -2.62 -16.16 2.59
N ASN A 109 -1.78 -16.82 1.78
CA ASN A 109 -0.36 -16.53 1.64
C ASN A 109 -0.01 -15.84 0.32
N TYR A 110 -1.00 -15.40 -0.47
CA TYR A 110 -0.77 -14.78 -1.80
C TYR A 110 0.26 -13.64 -1.77
N TRP A 111 0.25 -12.86 -0.69
CA TRP A 111 1.07 -11.66 -0.49
C TRP A 111 2.42 -11.92 0.17
N PHE A 112 2.74 -13.18 0.50
CA PHE A 112 3.94 -13.54 1.26
C PHE A 112 4.88 -14.34 0.37
N ASN A 113 6.18 -14.20 0.64
CA ASN A 113 7.26 -14.96 0.01
C ASN A 113 7.16 -15.10 -1.53
N SER A 114 6.77 -14.04 -2.24
CA SER A 114 6.64 -14.06 -3.69
C SER A 114 7.23 -12.82 -4.32
N SER A 115 7.94 -13.02 -5.44
CA SER A 115 8.41 -11.99 -6.36
C SER A 115 7.75 -12.08 -7.73
N THR A 116 6.82 -13.03 -7.91
CA THR A 116 6.22 -13.39 -9.22
C THR A 116 4.71 -13.28 -9.23
N ASN A 117 4.05 -13.31 -8.07
CA ASN A 117 2.62 -13.07 -7.99
C ASN A 117 2.35 -11.59 -8.25
N PRO A 118 1.43 -11.21 -9.15
CA PRO A 118 1.07 -9.80 -9.30
C PRO A 118 0.55 -9.18 -8.00
N PRO A 119 0.93 -7.92 -7.66
CA PRO A 119 1.73 -7.02 -8.50
C PRO A 119 3.26 -7.16 -8.38
N PHE A 120 3.77 -8.12 -7.59
CA PHE A 120 5.21 -8.28 -7.34
C PHE A 120 6.04 -8.56 -8.59
N ASN A 121 5.45 -9.15 -9.63
CA ASN A 121 6.12 -9.36 -10.91
C ASN A 121 6.54 -8.07 -11.63
N ALA A 122 5.94 -6.93 -11.28
CA ALA A 122 6.33 -5.62 -11.78
C ALA A 122 7.34 -4.90 -10.86
N TRP A 123 7.56 -5.40 -9.64
CA TRP A 123 8.45 -4.79 -8.66
C TRP A 123 9.90 -5.23 -8.86
N ASN A 124 10.86 -4.40 -8.44
CA ASN A 124 12.28 -4.71 -8.55
C ASN A 124 12.78 -5.60 -7.39
N PHE A 125 12.72 -6.92 -7.56
CA PHE A 125 13.34 -7.90 -6.66
C PHE A 125 14.82 -8.20 -6.98
N ASN A 126 15.40 -7.54 -7.98
CA ASN A 126 16.81 -7.68 -8.37
C ASN A 126 17.74 -6.74 -7.57
N GLY A 127 17.35 -6.35 -6.36
CA GLY A 127 18.20 -5.58 -5.46
C GLY A 127 17.49 -4.52 -4.63
N LEU A 128 16.27 -4.10 -5.00
CA LEU A 128 15.51 -3.10 -4.24
C LEU A 128 14.59 -3.74 -3.19
N TRP A 129 13.83 -4.76 -3.57
CA TRP A 129 12.93 -5.50 -2.70
C TRP A 129 13.47 -6.89 -2.40
N LYS A 130 13.13 -7.42 -1.22
CA LYS A 130 13.36 -8.82 -0.85
C LYS A 130 12.06 -9.48 -0.41
N THR A 131 11.92 -10.76 -0.73
CA THR A 131 10.83 -11.59 -0.25
C THR A 131 11.07 -11.99 1.21
N ASN A 132 10.00 -12.28 1.93
CA ASN A 132 10.06 -12.75 3.31
C ASN A 132 9.15 -13.98 3.47
N GLY A 133 9.61 -15.01 4.21
CA GLY A 133 8.96 -16.32 4.27
C GLY A 133 7.51 -16.31 4.78
N ALA A 134 7.19 -15.44 5.74
CA ALA A 134 5.86 -15.35 6.35
C ALA A 134 5.37 -13.90 6.51
N SER A 135 5.91 -12.97 5.72
CA SER A 135 5.54 -11.56 5.77
C SER A 135 5.60 -10.90 4.40
N TYR A 136 5.08 -9.67 4.32
CA TYR A 136 5.12 -8.85 3.11
C TYR A 136 6.56 -8.56 2.68
N PRO A 137 6.82 -8.34 1.38
CA PRO A 137 8.12 -7.87 0.90
C PRO A 137 8.58 -6.60 1.62
N THR A 138 9.89 -6.49 1.82
CA THR A 138 10.51 -5.32 2.46
C THR A 138 11.66 -4.80 1.61
N LEU A 139 12.06 -3.55 1.85
CA LEU A 139 13.23 -2.99 1.19
C LEU A 139 14.49 -3.76 1.55
N ASN A 140 15.33 -3.98 0.55
CA ASN A 140 16.65 -4.55 0.67
C ASN A 140 17.65 -3.43 0.97
N LEU A 141 17.68 -2.99 2.24
CA LEU A 141 18.59 -1.95 2.69
C LEU A 141 20.04 -2.46 2.70
N PRO A 142 21.02 -1.70 2.15
CA PRO A 142 22.43 -2.03 2.35
C PRO A 142 22.76 -1.94 3.83
N ILE A 143 23.55 -2.90 4.33
CA ILE A 143 24.07 -2.84 5.69
C ILE A 143 25.10 -1.70 5.71
N VAL A 144 24.79 -0.61 6.43
CA VAL A 144 25.76 0.43 6.73
C VAL A 144 26.51 0.01 7.98
N THR A 145 27.72 -0.52 7.83
CA THR A 145 28.64 -0.73 8.95
C THR A 145 29.44 0.55 9.17
N GLU A 146 29.24 1.23 10.29
CA GLU A 146 30.19 2.27 10.71
C GLU A 146 31.53 1.62 11.05
N THR A 147 32.55 1.87 10.22
CA THR A 147 33.90 1.33 10.40
C THR A 147 34.83 2.24 11.19
N THR A 148 34.37 3.42 11.62
CA THR A 148 35.20 4.39 12.35
C THR A 148 34.46 4.94 13.55
N ALA A 149 34.89 4.56 14.75
CA ALA A 149 34.56 5.32 15.95
C ALA A 149 35.11 6.75 15.76
N VAL A 150 34.25 7.76 15.94
CA VAL A 150 34.69 9.15 16.05
C VAL A 150 35.52 9.25 17.32
N VAL A 151 36.84 9.27 17.19
CA VAL A 151 37.73 9.57 18.31
C VAL A 151 37.59 11.06 18.59
N VAL A 152 36.82 11.39 19.61
CA VAL A 152 36.77 12.77 20.15
C VAL A 152 38.10 13.01 20.85
N THR A 153 39.04 13.65 20.17
CA THR A 153 40.23 14.21 20.83
C THR A 153 39.83 15.53 21.46
N THR A 154 39.78 15.60 22.78
CA THR A 154 39.68 16.88 23.49
C THR A 154 40.94 17.67 23.21
N ASP A 155 40.80 18.82 22.55
CA ASP A 155 41.90 19.76 22.35
C ASP A 155 42.28 20.39 23.70
N THR A 156 43.49 20.11 24.16
CA THR A 156 44.05 20.65 25.40
C THR A 156 45.13 21.69 25.11
N THR A 157 45.13 22.36 23.95
CA THR A 157 46.08 23.45 23.73
C THR A 157 45.86 24.57 24.77
N PRO A 158 46.92 24.94 25.52
CA PRO A 158 46.84 25.87 26.65
C PRO A 158 46.63 27.33 26.25
#